data_AF-A0A941W3Z9-F1
#
_entry.id   AF-A0A941W3Z9-F1
#
_cell.length_a   1.000
_cell.length_b   1.000
_cell.length_c   1.000
_cell.angle_alpha   90.00
_cell.angle_beta   90.00
_cell.angle_gamma   90.00
#
_symmetry.space_group_name_H-M   'P 1'
#
loop_
_entity.id
_entity.type
_entity.pdbx_description
1 polymer ?
#
loop_
_entity_poly.entity_id
_entity_poly.type
_entity_poly.pdbx_seq_one_letter_code
_entity_poly.pdbx_strand_id
1 'polypeptide(L)'
;MFGCNLRRFIMVSVVLSLSLIIFQSSQSFGAKQKWKFMSNSGCKCHLSKGCFEGTEYKKMKNQHYNTFRRLETDEDKSNPECLKCHATALGMKIKRGKSKKGSKNFIENVGCEACHGPGEGYIKVKKNYKKKGKDAFKKLLKEDPMMARKAQYDAGLLVAGINKYKTIKEQCLQCHWEDAKAKNKCPKCEGTKNSEGNDRIFTKDYIKRDDHRDHDAIDDVLPKVDKKKWKGYIEQDPWYKTSPPND
;
A
#
# COMPACT_ATOMS: atom_id res chain seq x y z
N MET A 1 51.32 39.90 -12.28
CA MET A 1 49.89 40.18 -12.55
C MET A 1 49.10 38.87 -12.71
N PHE A 2 49.01 38.00 -11.68
CA PHE A 2 48.28 36.72 -11.80
C PHE A 2 47.34 36.40 -10.60
N GLY A 3 47.17 37.32 -9.64
CA GLY A 3 46.39 37.05 -8.42
C GLY A 3 44.87 37.30 -8.51
N CYS A 4 44.41 38.18 -9.40
CA CYS A 4 42.99 38.57 -9.42
C CYS A 4 42.07 37.58 -10.15
N ASN A 5 42.61 36.75 -11.07
CA ASN A 5 41.80 35.86 -11.90
C ASN A 5 41.41 34.55 -11.20
N LEU A 6 42.26 34.04 -10.31
CA LEU A 6 42.00 32.77 -9.61
C LEU A 6 40.88 32.90 -8.56
N ARG A 7 40.83 34.04 -7.86
CA ARG A 7 39.80 34.31 -6.83
C ARG A 7 38.40 34.50 -7.44
N ARG A 8 38.32 35.10 -8.64
CA ARG A 8 37.09 35.20 -9.43
C ARG A 8 36.67 33.84 -9.99
N PHE A 9 37.62 33.03 -10.48
CA PHE A 9 37.31 31.68 -10.98
C PHE A 9 36.78 30.73 -9.89
N ILE A 10 37.37 30.78 -8.69
CA ILE A 10 36.93 29.96 -7.56
C ILE A 10 35.54 30.41 -7.06
N MET A 11 35.28 31.72 -6.95
CA MET A 11 33.95 32.22 -6.58
C MET A 11 32.86 31.86 -7.60
N VAL A 12 33.13 31.97 -8.90
CA VAL A 12 32.16 31.58 -9.95
C VAL A 12 31.90 30.08 -9.94
N SER A 13 32.92 29.26 -9.69
CA SER A 13 32.79 27.80 -9.60
C SER A 13 32.03 27.35 -8.34
N VAL A 14 32.20 28.04 -7.21
CA VAL A 14 31.45 27.78 -5.96
C VAL A 14 29.98 28.21 -6.09
N VAL A 15 29.67 29.31 -6.76
CA VAL A 15 28.28 29.73 -7.01
C VAL A 15 27.57 28.80 -8.00
N LEU A 16 28.26 28.33 -9.05
CA LEU A 16 27.72 27.34 -10.00
C LEU A 16 27.51 25.96 -9.34
N SER A 17 28.40 25.54 -8.44
CA SER A 17 28.22 24.27 -7.71
C SER A 17 27.17 24.36 -6.61
N LEU A 18 27.03 25.49 -5.88
CA LEU A 18 25.93 25.69 -4.93
C LEU A 18 24.56 25.73 -5.64
N SER A 19 24.47 26.34 -6.82
CA SER A 19 23.22 26.39 -7.59
C SER A 19 22.84 25.04 -8.21
N LEU A 20 23.83 24.20 -8.57
CA LEU A 20 23.60 22.80 -8.95
C LEU A 20 23.14 21.91 -7.79
N ILE A 21 23.62 22.16 -6.56
CA ILE A 21 23.19 21.42 -5.36
C ILE A 21 21.75 21.78 -4.96
N ILE A 22 21.34 23.04 -5.12
CA ILE A 22 19.96 23.48 -4.81
C ILE A 22 18.95 22.94 -5.85
N PHE A 23 19.37 22.65 -7.08
CA PHE A 23 18.48 22.11 -8.13
C PHE A 23 18.27 20.59 -8.05
N GLN A 24 19.10 19.85 -7.30
CA GLN A 24 18.93 18.41 -7.10
C GLN A 24 18.07 18.05 -5.86
N SER A 25 17.87 18.99 -4.92
CA SER A 25 17.05 18.74 -3.72
C SER A 25 15.53 18.83 -3.93
N SER A 26 15.06 19.16 -5.14
CA SER A 26 13.64 19.30 -5.46
C SER A 26 13.10 18.20 -6.39
N GLN A 27 13.85 17.10 -6.56
CA GLN A 27 13.36 15.91 -7.25
C GLN A 27 12.27 15.19 -6.43
N SER A 28 11.03 15.67 -6.63
CA SER A 28 9.78 14.92 -6.60
C SER A 28 9.33 14.26 -5.29
N PHE A 29 9.03 15.07 -4.27
CA PHE A 29 7.96 14.72 -3.33
C PHE A 29 6.62 15.21 -3.88
N GLY A 30 5.96 14.36 -4.67
CA GLY A 30 4.55 14.55 -5.00
C GLY A 30 4.16 14.11 -6.40
N ALA A 31 4.25 12.81 -6.70
CA ALA A 31 3.33 12.26 -7.70
C ALA A 31 1.90 12.67 -7.27
N LYS A 32 1.26 13.55 -8.05
CA LYS A 32 -0.06 14.11 -7.72
C LYS A 32 -1.04 12.95 -7.51
N GLN A 33 -1.49 12.74 -6.28
CA GLN A 33 -2.39 11.62 -5.95
C GLN A 33 -3.62 11.62 -6.87
N LYS A 34 -3.69 10.61 -7.75
CA LYS A 34 -4.74 10.45 -8.77
C LYS A 34 -6.09 10.05 -8.17
N TRP A 35 -6.07 9.12 -7.23
CA TRP A 35 -7.26 8.52 -6.63
C TRP A 35 -7.34 8.82 -5.14
N LYS A 36 -8.54 9.14 -4.64
CA LYS A 36 -8.77 9.40 -3.21
C LYS A 36 -9.07 8.12 -2.44
N PHE A 37 -8.63 8.07 -1.18
CA PHE A 37 -8.98 7.01 -0.25
C PHE A 37 -10.44 7.13 0.19
N MET A 38 -11.11 6.00 0.42
CA MET A 38 -12.54 5.91 0.65
C MET A 38 -12.91 5.00 1.83
N SER A 39 -11.94 4.46 2.58
CA SER A 39 -12.14 3.41 3.56
C SER A 39 -12.92 2.24 2.95
N ASN A 40 -13.72 1.51 3.73
CA ASN A 40 -14.51 0.36 3.27
C ASN A 40 -15.54 0.72 2.18
N SER A 41 -15.87 2.01 1.99
CA SER A 41 -16.75 2.42 0.89
C SER A 41 -16.14 2.14 -0.48
N GLY A 42 -14.81 2.08 -0.59
CA GLY A 42 -14.08 1.70 -1.81
C GLY A 42 -14.22 0.22 -2.17
N CYS A 43 -14.46 -0.62 -1.16
CA CYS A 43 -14.31 -2.08 -1.23
C CYS A 43 -15.67 -2.81 -1.26
N LYS A 44 -16.78 -2.09 -1.41
CA LYS A 44 -18.15 -2.66 -1.29
C LYS A 44 -18.39 -3.91 -2.15
N CYS A 45 -17.76 -4.03 -3.31
CA CYS A 45 -17.87 -5.23 -4.14
C CYS A 45 -17.47 -6.50 -3.39
N HIS A 46 -16.48 -6.43 -2.50
CA HIS A 46 -16.02 -7.54 -1.68
C HIS A 46 -16.80 -7.69 -0.35
N LEU A 47 -17.64 -6.71 0.00
CA LEU A 47 -18.41 -6.71 1.25
C LEU A 47 -19.89 -7.08 1.02
N SER A 48 -20.36 -7.03 -0.22
CA SER A 48 -21.75 -7.31 -0.58
C SER A 48 -22.08 -8.81 -0.60
N LYS A 49 -23.34 -9.13 -0.30
CA LYS A 49 -23.93 -10.47 -0.45
C LYS A 49 -23.77 -11.01 -1.88
N GLY A 50 -23.47 -12.30 -2.03
CA GLY A 50 -23.30 -12.96 -3.34
C GLY A 50 -21.97 -12.67 -4.05
N CYS A 51 -20.99 -12.11 -3.34
CA CYS A 51 -19.60 -12.03 -3.79
C CYS A 51 -18.73 -12.66 -2.70
N PHE A 52 -17.91 -11.89 -1.99
CA PHE A 52 -17.09 -12.38 -0.87
C PHE A 52 -17.73 -12.13 0.51
N GLU A 53 -18.86 -11.42 0.57
CA GLU A 53 -19.63 -11.16 1.82
C GLU A 53 -18.80 -10.66 3.01
N GLY A 54 -17.68 -9.99 2.71
CA GLY A 54 -16.73 -9.47 3.68
C GLY A 54 -16.07 -10.54 4.56
N THR A 55 -15.89 -11.77 4.07
CA THR A 55 -15.12 -12.84 4.76
C THR A 55 -13.78 -12.32 5.28
N GLU A 56 -12.98 -11.72 4.40
CA GLU A 56 -11.66 -11.21 4.76
C GLU A 56 -11.73 -10.04 5.74
N TYR A 57 -12.71 -9.15 5.58
CA TYR A 57 -12.95 -8.08 6.54
C TYR A 57 -13.27 -8.62 7.94
N LYS A 58 -14.06 -9.69 8.04
CA LYS A 58 -14.39 -10.34 9.32
C LYS A 58 -13.16 -10.98 9.96
N LYS A 59 -12.32 -11.67 9.18
CA LYS A 59 -11.05 -12.25 9.65
C LYS A 59 -10.10 -11.17 10.19
N MET A 60 -9.93 -10.07 9.46
CA MET A 60 -9.04 -8.96 9.84
C MET A 60 -9.52 -8.17 11.07
N LYS A 61 -10.78 -8.35 11.52
CA LYS A 61 -11.37 -7.53 12.60
C LYS A 61 -10.57 -7.59 13.90
N ASN A 62 -9.97 -8.74 14.24
CA ASN A 62 -9.16 -8.88 15.46
C ASN A 62 -7.67 -8.54 15.27
N GLN A 63 -7.28 -8.13 14.06
CA GLN A 63 -5.89 -7.84 13.68
C GLN A 63 -5.77 -6.38 13.23
N HIS A 64 -5.61 -6.15 11.93
CA HIS A 64 -5.34 -4.85 11.32
C HIS A 64 -6.47 -3.84 11.51
N TYR A 65 -7.73 -4.30 11.54
CA TYR A 65 -8.90 -3.43 11.67
C TYR A 65 -9.21 -2.98 13.12
N ASN A 66 -8.32 -3.26 14.07
CA ASN A 66 -8.42 -2.82 15.47
C ASN A 66 -7.14 -2.11 15.96
N THR A 67 -6.23 -1.79 15.06
CA THR A 67 -4.92 -1.20 15.38
C THR A 67 -5.02 0.18 16.00
N PHE A 68 -5.94 1.05 15.55
CA PHE A 68 -6.05 2.42 16.08
C PHE A 68 -6.48 2.43 17.55
N ARG A 69 -7.35 1.49 17.95
CA ARG A 69 -7.79 1.34 19.35
C ARG A 69 -6.64 0.97 20.30
N ARG A 70 -5.55 0.40 19.79
CA ARG A 70 -4.35 0.09 20.60
C ARG A 70 -3.53 1.33 20.96
N LEU A 71 -3.80 2.47 20.35
CA LEU A 71 -3.27 3.75 20.80
C LEU A 71 -4.13 4.19 21.96
N GLU A 72 -3.63 4.08 23.19
CA GLU A 72 -4.43 4.29 24.40
C GLU A 72 -4.64 5.79 24.67
N THR A 73 -3.58 6.58 24.50
CA THR A 73 -3.58 8.01 24.79
C THR A 73 -3.99 8.86 23.59
N ASP A 74 -4.49 10.07 23.83
CA ASP A 74 -4.82 11.02 22.76
C ASP A 74 -3.57 11.60 22.09
N GLU A 75 -2.44 11.63 22.81
CA GLU A 75 -1.13 11.96 22.26
C GLU A 75 -0.72 10.94 21.19
N ASP A 76 -0.79 9.64 21.49
CA ASP A 76 -0.48 8.57 20.53
C ASP A 76 -1.41 8.62 19.31
N LYS A 77 -2.71 8.84 19.53
CA LYS A 77 -3.72 8.95 18.44
C LYS A 77 -3.50 10.15 17.53
N SER A 78 -2.68 11.11 17.94
CA SER A 78 -2.36 12.31 17.15
C SER A 78 -0.91 12.29 16.63
N ASN A 79 -0.07 11.42 17.17
CA ASN A 79 1.34 11.31 16.84
C ASN A 79 1.55 10.64 15.47
N PRO A 80 2.12 11.33 14.46
CA PRO A 80 2.38 10.75 13.14
C PRO A 80 3.28 9.51 13.20
N GLU A 81 4.19 9.41 14.16
CA GLU A 81 5.07 8.24 14.33
C GLU A 81 4.29 6.98 14.73
N CYS A 82 3.17 7.13 15.43
CA CYS A 82 2.25 6.04 15.73
C CYS A 82 1.30 5.78 14.56
N LEU A 83 0.75 6.85 13.98
CA LEU A 83 -0.25 6.77 12.91
C LEU A 83 0.28 6.16 11.61
N LYS A 84 1.60 6.21 11.36
CA LYS A 84 2.20 5.56 10.17
C LYS A 84 1.92 4.05 10.11
N CYS A 85 1.74 3.40 11.26
CA CYS A 85 1.44 1.96 11.37
C CYS A 85 0.03 1.65 11.87
N HIS A 86 -0.65 2.61 12.52
CA HIS A 86 -1.96 2.40 13.16
C HIS A 86 -3.12 3.07 12.42
N ALA A 87 -2.86 3.69 11.28
CA ALA A 87 -3.84 4.33 10.44
C ALA A 87 -3.57 4.08 8.96
N THR A 88 -4.61 4.30 8.15
CA THR A 88 -4.53 4.26 6.69
C THR A 88 -4.51 5.68 6.13
N ALA A 89 -3.80 5.88 5.02
CA ALA A 89 -3.85 7.13 4.25
C ALA A 89 -3.38 8.39 5.01
N LEU A 90 -2.47 8.25 5.98
CA LEU A 90 -1.89 9.38 6.70
C LEU A 90 -1.25 10.37 5.73
N GLY A 91 -1.71 11.62 5.75
CA GLY A 91 -1.21 12.69 4.86
C GLY A 91 -1.71 12.61 3.42
N MET A 92 -2.59 11.66 3.11
CA MET A 92 -3.12 11.44 1.76
C MET A 92 -4.51 12.09 1.59
N LYS A 93 -4.94 12.29 0.35
CA LYS A 93 -6.28 12.79 0.03
C LYS A 93 -7.31 11.70 0.32
N ILE A 94 -8.20 11.99 1.27
CA ILE A 94 -9.28 11.10 1.70
C ILE A 94 -10.62 11.73 1.31
N LYS A 95 -11.48 10.93 0.68
CA LYS A 95 -12.84 11.30 0.31
C LYS A 95 -13.87 10.82 1.33
N ARG A 96 -13.64 9.68 1.98
CA ARG A 96 -14.55 9.09 2.98
C ARG A 96 -13.77 8.36 4.07
N GLY A 97 -14.37 8.29 5.26
CA GLY A 97 -13.81 7.56 6.41
C GLY A 97 -12.70 8.30 7.15
N LYS A 98 -12.59 9.63 6.98
CA LYS A 98 -11.65 10.44 7.77
C LYS A 98 -11.93 10.25 9.26
N SER A 99 -10.87 10.08 10.04
CA SER A 99 -10.96 10.08 11.50
C SER A 99 -11.54 11.42 11.99
N LYS A 100 -12.27 11.35 13.10
CA LYS A 100 -12.68 12.53 13.88
C LYS A 100 -11.66 12.89 14.96
N LYS A 101 -10.59 12.11 15.11
CA LYS A 101 -9.56 12.23 16.14
C LYS A 101 -8.26 12.79 15.53
N GLY A 102 -7.55 13.59 16.33
CA GLY A 102 -6.29 14.20 15.94
C GLY A 102 -6.40 15.34 14.92
N SER A 103 -5.29 15.99 14.64
CA SER A 103 -5.18 17.13 13.70
C SER A 103 -4.90 16.71 12.25
N LYS A 104 -4.81 15.41 11.96
CA LYS A 104 -4.25 14.90 10.70
C LYS A 104 -5.30 14.22 9.82
N ASN A 105 -5.13 14.34 8.49
CA ASN A 105 -5.94 13.63 7.51
C ASN A 105 -5.49 12.15 7.44
N PHE A 106 -6.20 11.26 8.15
CA PHE A 106 -6.03 9.80 8.10
C PHE A 106 -7.38 9.08 8.25
N ILE A 107 -7.38 7.77 7.98
CA ILE A 107 -8.48 6.84 8.24
C ILE A 107 -8.04 5.93 9.39
N GLU A 108 -8.90 5.73 10.38
CA GLU A 108 -8.58 4.88 11.53
C GLU A 108 -8.38 3.42 11.11
N ASN A 109 -7.40 2.78 11.76
CA ASN A 109 -6.96 1.40 11.54
C ASN A 109 -6.19 1.19 10.22
N VAL A 110 -5.54 0.04 10.14
CA VAL A 110 -4.97 -0.52 8.92
C VAL A 110 -6.09 -1.27 8.19
N GLY A 111 -6.76 -0.58 7.26
CA GLY A 111 -7.87 -1.14 6.48
C GLY A 111 -7.44 -1.67 5.12
N CYS A 112 -8.39 -2.14 4.31
CA CYS A 112 -8.14 -2.70 2.98
C CYS A 112 -7.23 -1.81 2.11
N GLU A 113 -7.44 -0.49 2.18
CA GLU A 113 -6.71 0.48 1.36
C GLU A 113 -5.26 0.73 1.81
N ALA A 114 -4.86 0.32 3.03
CA ALA A 114 -3.45 0.31 3.41
C ALA A 114 -2.66 -0.63 2.50
N CYS A 115 -3.26 -1.77 2.17
CA CYS A 115 -2.65 -2.79 1.35
C CYS A 115 -3.00 -2.66 -0.14
N HIS A 116 -4.25 -2.37 -0.49
CA HIS A 116 -4.76 -2.31 -1.86
C HIS A 116 -4.85 -0.88 -2.43
N GLY A 117 -4.44 0.14 -1.67
CA GLY A 117 -4.45 1.53 -2.15
C GLY A 117 -5.86 2.15 -2.27
N PRO A 118 -5.98 3.32 -2.93
CA PRO A 118 -7.19 4.13 -2.87
C PRO A 118 -8.37 3.54 -3.67
N GLY A 119 -9.48 3.27 -2.98
CA GLY A 119 -10.70 2.65 -3.49
C GLY A 119 -11.46 3.46 -4.54
N GLU A 120 -11.26 4.79 -4.61
CA GLU A 120 -11.94 5.63 -5.62
C GLU A 120 -11.61 5.18 -7.04
N GLY A 121 -10.36 4.79 -7.29
CA GLY A 121 -9.92 4.33 -8.59
C GLY A 121 -10.60 3.03 -9.01
N TYR A 122 -10.68 2.05 -8.09
CA TYR A 122 -11.39 0.79 -8.35
C TYR A 122 -12.86 1.03 -8.68
N ILE A 123 -13.54 1.89 -7.93
CA ILE A 123 -14.93 2.23 -8.22
C ILE A 123 -15.07 2.83 -9.61
N LYS A 124 -14.22 3.80 -9.98
CA LYS A 124 -14.34 4.49 -11.28
C LYS A 124 -14.00 3.57 -12.45
N VAL A 125 -12.91 2.82 -12.36
CA VAL A 125 -12.50 1.86 -13.40
C VAL A 125 -13.57 0.79 -13.59
N LYS A 126 -14.07 0.20 -12.50
CA LYS A 126 -15.06 -0.88 -12.59
C LYS A 126 -16.43 -0.38 -13.00
N LYS A 127 -16.91 0.77 -12.51
CA LYS A 127 -18.26 1.28 -12.84
C LYS A 127 -18.39 1.80 -14.26
N ASN A 128 -17.32 2.29 -14.86
CA ASN A 128 -17.36 2.92 -16.18
C ASN A 128 -16.19 2.49 -17.07
N TYR A 129 -15.92 1.18 -17.13
CA TYR A 129 -14.83 0.65 -17.92
C TYR A 129 -14.99 1.03 -19.40
N LYS A 130 -14.05 1.80 -19.94
CA LYS A 130 -14.06 2.30 -21.33
C LYS A 130 -15.39 2.92 -21.77
N LYS A 131 -16.11 3.60 -20.86
CA LYS A 131 -17.46 4.17 -21.11
C LYS A 131 -18.55 3.12 -21.42
N LYS A 132 -18.31 1.84 -21.15
CA LYS A 132 -19.25 0.72 -21.41
C LYS A 132 -19.96 0.23 -20.14
N GLY A 133 -19.81 0.93 -19.02
CA GLY A 133 -20.46 0.60 -17.75
C GLY A 133 -19.83 -0.58 -17.00
N LYS A 134 -20.49 -0.98 -15.90
CA LYS A 134 -20.02 -1.99 -14.95
C LYS A 134 -20.05 -3.42 -15.51
N ASP A 135 -21.04 -3.73 -16.34
CA ASP A 135 -21.25 -5.08 -16.85
C ASP A 135 -20.20 -5.45 -17.90
N ALA A 136 -19.68 -4.46 -18.63
CA ALA A 136 -18.53 -4.65 -19.50
C ALA A 136 -17.25 -5.04 -18.73
N PHE A 137 -17.01 -4.44 -17.56
CA PHE A 137 -15.86 -4.84 -16.72
C PHE A 137 -16.06 -6.25 -16.13
N LYS A 138 -17.28 -6.58 -15.68
CA LYS A 138 -17.58 -7.93 -15.18
C LYS A 138 -17.39 -8.99 -16.25
N LYS A 139 -17.86 -8.72 -17.47
CA LYS A 139 -17.65 -9.60 -18.63
C LYS A 139 -16.16 -9.78 -18.92
N LEU A 140 -15.40 -8.68 -18.94
CA LEU A 140 -13.95 -8.73 -19.11
C LEU A 140 -13.27 -9.56 -18.02
N LEU A 141 -13.64 -9.37 -16.76
CA LEU A 141 -13.06 -10.13 -15.65
C LEU A 141 -13.31 -11.64 -15.80
N LYS A 142 -14.47 -12.04 -16.33
CA LYS A 142 -14.80 -13.45 -16.57
C LYS A 142 -14.09 -14.04 -17.79
N GLU A 143 -14.01 -13.29 -18.88
CA GLU A 143 -13.51 -13.79 -20.17
C GLU A 143 -12.00 -13.63 -20.34
N ASP A 144 -11.43 -12.54 -19.80
CA ASP A 144 -10.01 -12.23 -19.88
C ASP A 144 -9.53 -11.55 -18.58
N PRO A 145 -9.32 -12.33 -17.51
CA PRO A 145 -8.81 -11.82 -16.23
C PRO A 145 -7.51 -11.03 -16.37
N MET A 146 -6.61 -11.44 -17.29
CA MET A 146 -5.36 -10.73 -17.54
C MET A 146 -5.61 -9.33 -18.10
N MET A 147 -6.59 -9.18 -19.00
CA MET A 147 -6.96 -7.86 -19.47
C MET A 147 -7.63 -7.01 -18.42
N ALA A 148 -8.50 -7.58 -17.58
CA ALA A 148 -9.10 -6.86 -16.47
C ALA A 148 -8.01 -6.31 -15.52
N ARG A 149 -7.02 -7.15 -15.21
CA ARG A 149 -5.84 -6.79 -14.42
C ARG A 149 -5.02 -5.67 -15.05
N LYS A 150 -4.66 -5.78 -16.34
CA LYS A 150 -3.95 -4.72 -17.05
C LYS A 150 -4.73 -3.41 -17.06
N ALA A 151 -6.06 -3.46 -17.22
CA ALA A 151 -6.90 -2.26 -17.15
C ALA A 151 -6.84 -1.57 -15.76
N GLN A 152 -6.74 -2.34 -14.68
CA GLN A 152 -6.54 -1.79 -13.34
C GLN A 152 -5.13 -1.19 -13.18
N TYR A 153 -4.10 -1.91 -13.62
CA TYR A 153 -2.71 -1.43 -13.58
C TYR A 153 -2.54 -0.11 -14.36
N ASP A 154 -3.01 -0.06 -15.62
CA ASP A 154 -2.89 1.11 -16.49
C ASP A 154 -3.67 2.32 -15.93
N ALA A 155 -4.72 2.06 -15.15
CA ALA A 155 -5.43 3.11 -14.44
C ALA A 155 -4.68 3.65 -13.21
N GLY A 156 -3.51 3.10 -12.87
CA GLY A 156 -2.70 3.46 -11.71
C GLY A 156 -3.26 2.91 -10.41
N LEU A 157 -3.97 1.78 -10.47
CA LEU A 157 -4.41 1.04 -9.28
C LEU A 157 -3.30 0.13 -8.79
N LEU A 158 -3.35 -0.21 -7.50
CA LEU A 158 -2.44 -1.19 -6.93
C LEU A 158 -2.92 -2.59 -7.31
N VAL A 159 -2.12 -3.31 -8.07
CA VAL A 159 -2.34 -4.71 -8.37
C VAL A 159 -1.37 -5.51 -7.52
N ALA A 160 -1.93 -6.33 -6.63
CA ALA A 160 -1.19 -7.14 -5.70
C ALA A 160 -0.14 -8.00 -6.45
N GLY A 161 1.07 -8.06 -5.91
CA GLY A 161 2.19 -8.77 -6.52
C GLY A 161 2.81 -8.12 -7.76
N ILE A 162 2.31 -6.96 -8.24
CA ILE A 162 2.83 -6.33 -9.48
C ILE A 162 3.45 -4.97 -9.21
N ASN A 163 2.76 -4.08 -8.50
CA ASN A 163 3.23 -2.71 -8.27
C ASN A 163 3.10 -2.30 -6.79
N LYS A 164 3.74 -1.16 -6.48
CA LYS A 164 4.02 -0.63 -5.14
C LYS A 164 5.05 -1.44 -4.35
N TYR A 165 4.88 -2.75 -4.24
CA TYR A 165 5.82 -3.66 -3.58
C TYR A 165 6.09 -4.87 -4.45
N LYS A 166 7.32 -5.38 -4.42
CA LYS A 166 7.69 -6.59 -5.18
C LYS A 166 7.21 -7.85 -4.49
N THR A 167 7.06 -7.82 -3.17
CA THR A 167 6.57 -8.95 -2.36
C THR A 167 5.62 -8.51 -1.25
N ILE A 168 4.75 -9.42 -0.77
CA ILE A 168 3.91 -9.25 0.43
C ILE A 168 4.80 -8.91 1.62
N LYS A 169 5.95 -9.56 1.74
CA LYS A 169 6.91 -9.28 2.81
C LYS A 169 7.34 -7.80 2.81
N GLU A 170 7.73 -7.24 1.67
CA GLU A 170 8.10 -5.81 1.58
C GLU A 170 6.96 -4.87 2.02
N GLN A 171 5.72 -5.25 1.72
CA GLN A 171 4.54 -4.52 2.15
C GLN A 171 4.32 -4.59 3.66
N CYS A 172 4.44 -5.78 4.26
CA CYS A 172 4.32 -5.95 5.71
C CYS A 172 5.42 -5.17 6.46
N LEU A 173 6.65 -5.17 5.92
CA LEU A 173 7.81 -4.50 6.54
C LEU A 173 7.74 -2.96 6.53
N GLN A 174 6.69 -2.37 5.97
CA GLN A 174 6.39 -0.94 6.16
C GLN A 174 6.01 -0.61 7.60
N CYS A 175 5.41 -1.57 8.30
CA CYS A 175 4.94 -1.42 9.68
C CYS A 175 5.57 -2.44 10.64
N HIS A 176 6.02 -3.57 10.10
CA HIS A 176 6.61 -4.68 10.85
C HIS A 176 8.12 -4.75 10.68
N TRP A 177 8.81 -5.43 11.61
CA TRP A 177 10.27 -5.57 11.61
C TRP A 177 10.66 -7.01 11.93
N GLU A 178 11.75 -7.48 11.32
CA GLU A 178 12.31 -8.82 11.55
C GLU A 178 13.39 -8.83 12.64
N ASP A 179 13.93 -7.66 12.96
CA ASP A 179 15.00 -7.49 13.93
C ASP A 179 14.52 -6.56 15.05
N ALA A 180 14.63 -7.00 16.31
CA ALA A 180 14.33 -6.19 17.48
C ALA A 180 15.19 -4.90 17.57
N LYS A 181 16.30 -4.84 16.82
CA LYS A 181 17.18 -3.67 16.69
C LYS A 181 16.85 -2.79 15.47
N ALA A 182 15.79 -3.08 14.71
CA ALA A 182 15.41 -2.29 13.55
C ALA A 182 15.17 -0.81 13.92
N LYS A 183 15.80 0.10 13.15
CA LYS A 183 15.76 1.56 13.42
C LYS A 183 14.35 2.16 13.32
N ASN A 184 13.47 1.56 12.52
CA ASN A 184 12.11 2.02 12.27
C ASN A 184 11.04 1.27 13.09
N LYS A 185 11.45 0.52 14.13
CA LYS A 185 10.53 -0.23 15.00
C LYS A 185 9.58 0.70 15.78
N CYS A 186 8.52 0.12 16.32
CA CYS A 186 7.61 0.86 17.20
C CYS A 186 8.35 1.31 18.48
N PRO A 187 8.34 2.62 18.82
CA PRO A 187 9.02 3.13 20.01
C PRO A 187 8.41 2.59 21.31
N LYS A 188 7.14 2.15 21.29
CA LYS A 188 6.45 1.56 22.44
C LYS A 188 6.49 0.02 22.48
N CYS A 189 7.05 -0.63 21.47
CA CYS A 189 7.28 -2.08 21.50
C CYS A 189 8.72 -2.43 21.90
N GLU A 190 9.61 -1.45 22.02
CA GLU A 190 10.97 -1.63 22.52
C GLU A 190 10.94 -2.17 23.96
N GLY A 191 11.64 -3.28 24.20
CA GLY A 191 11.67 -3.95 25.51
C GLY A 191 10.43 -4.78 25.85
N THR A 192 9.38 -4.79 25.01
CA THR A 192 8.20 -5.62 25.26
C THR A 192 8.44 -7.06 24.81
N LYS A 193 8.14 -8.02 25.69
CA LYS A 193 8.23 -9.46 25.40
C LYS A 193 6.88 -10.02 24.95
N ASN A 194 6.90 -11.06 24.11
CA ASN A 194 5.72 -11.87 23.81
C ASN A 194 5.42 -12.83 24.99
N SER A 195 4.37 -13.64 24.88
CA SER A 195 4.00 -14.65 25.90
C SER A 195 5.07 -15.71 26.16
N GLU A 196 6.08 -15.79 25.31
CA GLU A 196 7.20 -16.74 25.40
C GLU A 196 8.48 -16.07 25.92
N GLY A 197 8.42 -14.79 26.32
CA GLY A 197 9.59 -14.05 26.82
C GLY A 197 10.53 -13.52 25.73
N ASN A 198 10.20 -13.70 24.45
CA ASN A 198 10.97 -13.21 23.31
C ASN A 198 10.62 -11.76 22.97
N ASP A 199 11.56 -10.99 22.38
CA ASP A 199 11.24 -9.66 21.88
C ASP A 199 10.05 -9.72 20.92
N ARG A 200 9.12 -8.78 21.06
CA ARG A 200 7.93 -8.75 20.22
C ARG A 200 8.29 -8.36 18.78
N ILE A 201 8.49 -9.37 17.94
CA ILE A 201 8.79 -9.25 16.51
C ILE A 201 7.56 -9.72 15.73
N PHE A 202 7.01 -8.87 14.88
CA PHE A 202 5.74 -9.11 14.19
C PHE A 202 5.95 -9.54 12.73
N THR A 203 6.75 -10.56 12.44
CA THR A 203 7.10 -10.90 11.04
C THR A 203 6.85 -12.33 10.65
N LYS A 204 7.77 -13.26 10.94
CA LYS A 204 7.79 -14.55 10.23
C LYS A 204 6.50 -15.38 10.38
N ASP A 205 5.96 -15.47 11.59
CA ASP A 205 4.74 -16.26 11.84
C ASP A 205 3.46 -15.48 11.56
N TYR A 206 3.52 -14.15 11.63
CA TYR A 206 2.37 -13.29 11.34
C TYR A 206 2.11 -13.16 9.84
N ILE A 207 3.15 -13.07 9.02
CA ILE A 207 3.03 -12.99 7.54
C ILE A 207 2.37 -14.25 6.99
N LYS A 208 2.68 -15.44 7.51
CA LYS A 208 2.03 -16.70 7.12
C LYS A 208 0.56 -16.79 7.54
N ARG A 209 0.19 -16.12 8.64
CA ARG A 209 -1.17 -16.11 9.18
C ARG A 209 -2.09 -15.05 8.57
N ASP A 210 -1.53 -14.11 7.82
CA ASP A 210 -2.26 -13.00 7.20
C ASP A 210 -2.45 -13.21 5.69
N ASP A 211 -2.33 -14.46 5.22
CA ASP A 211 -2.74 -14.82 3.86
C ASP A 211 -4.28 -14.82 3.78
N HIS A 212 -4.83 -13.62 3.59
CA HIS A 212 -6.26 -13.33 3.52
C HIS A 212 -6.72 -13.19 2.05
N ARG A 213 -6.14 -14.01 1.16
CA ARG A 213 -6.46 -14.00 -0.27
C ARG A 213 -7.64 -14.94 -0.53
N ASP A 214 -8.64 -14.43 -1.21
CA ASP A 214 -9.66 -15.26 -1.85
C ASP A 214 -9.14 -15.79 -3.19
N HIS A 215 -9.61 -16.97 -3.61
CA HIS A 215 -9.41 -17.44 -4.99
C HIS A 215 -10.13 -16.51 -5.96
N ASP A 216 -9.40 -15.92 -6.92
CA ASP A 216 -9.94 -15.08 -7.99
C ASP A 216 -9.71 -15.77 -9.35
N ALA A 217 -10.54 -15.47 -10.35
CA ALA A 217 -10.46 -16.07 -11.69
C ALA A 217 -9.09 -15.87 -12.37
N ILE A 218 -8.32 -14.89 -11.91
CA ILE A 218 -6.96 -14.65 -12.36
C ILE A 218 -5.98 -15.76 -11.94
N ASP A 219 -6.20 -16.39 -10.78
CA ASP A 219 -5.34 -17.45 -10.24
C ASP A 219 -5.36 -18.70 -11.13
N ASP A 220 -6.49 -18.97 -11.80
CA ASP A 220 -6.66 -20.09 -12.74
C ASP A 220 -5.97 -19.87 -14.09
N VAL A 221 -5.78 -18.60 -14.45
CA VAL A 221 -5.26 -18.18 -15.76
C VAL A 221 -3.75 -17.96 -15.70
N LEU A 222 -3.24 -17.40 -14.61
CA LEU A 222 -1.85 -17.02 -14.43
C LEU A 222 -0.80 -18.09 -14.74
N PRO A 223 -0.97 -19.36 -14.35
CA PRO A 223 0.03 -20.40 -14.68
C PRO A 223 0.16 -20.65 -16.19
N LYS A 224 -0.87 -20.29 -16.98
CA LYS A 224 -1.03 -20.65 -18.39
C LYS A 224 -0.80 -19.49 -19.35
N VAL A 225 -0.56 -18.27 -18.85
CA VAL A 225 -0.42 -17.09 -19.73
C VAL A 225 0.88 -17.08 -20.52
N ASP A 226 0.83 -16.46 -21.70
CA ASP A 226 2.04 -16.10 -22.44
C ASP A 226 2.84 -15.05 -21.65
N LYS A 227 3.93 -15.51 -21.02
CA LYS A 227 4.83 -14.69 -20.18
C LYS A 227 5.50 -13.55 -20.96
N LYS A 228 5.75 -13.73 -22.26
CA LYS A 228 6.37 -12.70 -23.09
C LYS A 228 5.37 -11.59 -23.39
N LYS A 229 4.14 -11.96 -23.78
CA LYS A 229 3.04 -11.02 -24.03
C LYS A 229 2.69 -10.20 -22.78
N TRP A 230 2.67 -10.83 -21.62
CA TRP A 230 2.21 -10.21 -20.37
C TRP A 230 3.33 -9.71 -19.46
N LYS A 231 4.55 -9.54 -20.00
CA LYS A 231 5.68 -9.00 -19.25
C LYS A 231 5.30 -7.66 -18.61
N GLY A 232 5.53 -7.53 -17.29
CA GLY A 232 5.18 -6.34 -16.50
C GLY A 232 3.76 -6.32 -15.92
N TYR A 233 2.90 -7.26 -16.32
CA TYR A 233 1.53 -7.45 -15.81
C TYR A 233 1.32 -8.81 -15.13
N ILE A 234 2.40 -9.54 -14.89
CA ILE A 234 2.46 -10.76 -14.10
C ILE A 234 3.04 -10.47 -12.73
N GLU A 235 2.77 -11.34 -11.77
CA GLU A 235 3.28 -11.21 -10.41
C GLU A 235 4.79 -11.38 -10.36
N GLN A 236 5.41 -10.44 -9.64
CA GLN A 236 6.81 -10.44 -9.25
C GLN A 236 7.02 -11.27 -7.99
N ASP A 237 6.00 -11.32 -7.13
CA ASP A 237 6.03 -12.07 -5.88
C ASP A 237 5.74 -13.57 -6.11
N PRO A 238 6.64 -14.47 -5.69
CA PRO A 238 6.41 -15.91 -5.75
C PRO A 238 5.17 -16.40 -4.98
N TRP A 239 4.77 -15.72 -3.90
CA TRP A 239 3.62 -16.12 -3.06
C TRP A 239 2.30 -16.10 -3.84
N TYR A 240 2.17 -15.17 -4.80
CA TYR A 240 0.99 -15.10 -5.67
C TYR A 240 1.00 -16.12 -6.83
N LYS A 241 2.05 -16.93 -6.97
CA LYS A 241 2.11 -18.01 -7.98
C LYS A 241 1.57 -19.34 -7.47
N THR A 242 1.37 -19.46 -6.18
CA THR A 242 0.72 -20.62 -5.55
C THR A 242 -0.72 -20.25 -5.26
N SER A 243 -1.65 -21.16 -5.59
CA SER A 243 -3.05 -21.03 -5.20
C SER A 243 -3.14 -20.69 -3.70
N PRO A 244 -4.02 -19.77 -3.29
CA PRO A 244 -4.22 -19.52 -1.88
C PRO A 244 -4.58 -20.84 -1.18
N PRO A 245 -4.09 -21.09 0.04
CA PRO A 245 -4.23 -22.38 0.74
C PRO A 245 -5.67 -22.65 1.23
N ASN A 246 -6.69 -22.09 0.58
CA ASN A 246 -8.08 -22.23 0.99
C ASN A 246 -8.60 -23.62 0.62
N ASP A 247 -8.44 -24.55 1.56
CA ASP A 247 -9.47 -25.54 1.90
C ASP A 247 -10.52 -24.89 2.82
#